data_AF-A0AAW5MZA3-F1
#
_entry.id   AF-A0AAW5MZA3-F1
#
_cell.length_a   1.000
_cell.length_b   1.000
_cell.length_c   1.000
_cell.angle_alpha   90.00
_cell.angle_beta   90.00
_cell.angle_gamma   90.00
#
_symmetry.space_group_name_H-M   'P 1'
#
loop_
_entity.id
_entity.type
_entity.pdbx_description
1 polymer ?
#
loop_
_entity_poly.entity_id
_entity_poly.type
_entity_poly.pdbx_seq_one_letter_code
_entity_poly.pdbx_strand_id
1 'polypeptide(L)' 'DPELGIGRKTAGARNRFESIDLEFHRRVRAGFLALALEAPERWRVVDSSRHIDRVFDDAAALVMAALGEGVAEGGSPN' A
#
# COMPACT_ATOMS: atom_id res chain seq x y z
N ASP A 1 8.55 4.06 -4.05
CA ASP A 1 9.66 5.02 -3.91
C ASP A 1 9.08 6.44 -3.83
N PRO A 2 9.47 7.27 -2.85
CA PRO A 2 9.00 8.65 -2.73
C PRO A 2 9.22 9.51 -3.98
N GLU A 3 10.37 9.41 -4.63
CA GLU A 3 10.74 10.27 -5.77
C GLU A 3 9.88 9.94 -7.00
N LEU A 4 9.75 8.64 -7.28
CA LEU A 4 8.87 8.11 -8.32
C LEU A 4 7.38 8.41 -8.05
N GLY A 5 6.98 8.43 -6.78
CA GLY A 5 5.62 8.82 -6.37
C GLY A 5 5.31 10.29 -6.62
N ILE A 6 6.25 11.20 -6.31
CA ILE A 6 6.12 12.63 -6.61
C ILE A 6 6.08 12.86 -8.13
N GLY A 7 6.95 12.19 -8.89
CA GLY A 7 7.00 12.33 -10.35
C GLY A 7 5.73 11.89 -11.10
N ARG A 8 4.90 11.03 -10.49
CA ARG A 8 3.61 10.60 -11.05
C ARG A 8 2.47 11.59 -10.79
N LYS A 9 2.63 12.55 -9.87
CA LYS A 9 1.59 13.53 -9.57
C LYS A 9 1.52 14.56 -10.68
N THR A 10 0.38 14.61 -11.40
CA THR A 10 0.15 15.58 -12.47
C THR A 10 0.13 17.02 -11.93
N ALA A 11 0.78 17.94 -12.65
CA ALA A 11 1.01 19.35 -12.28
C ALA A 11 -0.22 20.21 -11.91
N GLY A 12 -1.45 19.70 -12.12
CA GLY A 12 -2.71 20.39 -11.85
C GLY A 12 -3.22 20.30 -10.41
N ALA A 13 -2.70 19.38 -9.61
CA ALA A 13 -2.99 19.30 -8.18
C ALA A 13 -1.70 19.59 -7.42
N ARG A 14 -1.52 20.85 -6.99
CA ARG A 14 -0.57 21.24 -5.95
C ARG A 14 -1.37 21.57 -4.70
N ASN A 15 -1.85 20.54 -4.02
CA ASN A 15 -2.35 20.61 -2.66
C ASN A 15 -1.18 20.79 -1.68
N ARG A 16 -1.49 21.13 -0.41
CA ARG A 16 -0.49 21.42 0.63
C ARG A 16 0.56 20.33 0.84
N PHE A 17 0.26 19.08 0.43
CA PHE A 17 1.14 17.94 0.62
C PHE A 17 2.14 17.76 -0.52
N GLU A 18 1.88 18.28 -1.72
CA GLU A 18 2.87 18.32 -2.80
C GLU A 18 3.94 19.40 -2.61
N SER A 19 3.68 20.39 -1.75
CA SER A 19 4.64 21.45 -1.41
C SER A 19 5.65 21.03 -0.35
N ILE A 20 5.48 19.85 0.25
CA ILE A 20 6.34 19.36 1.33
C ILE A 20 7.57 18.70 0.72
N ASP A 21 8.72 18.86 1.37
CA ASP A 21 10.00 18.35 0.89
C ASP A 21 10.04 16.82 0.74
N LEU A 22 11.04 16.37 -0.01
CA LEU A 22 11.30 14.96 -0.24
C LEU A 22 11.62 14.19 1.07
N GLU A 23 12.22 14.87 2.05
CA GLU A 23 12.59 14.27 3.33
C GLU A 23 11.35 13.85 4.14
N PHE A 24 10.30 14.66 4.13
CA PHE A 24 9.00 14.32 4.68
C PHE A 24 8.44 13.06 4.03
N HIS A 25 8.45 12.97 2.70
CA HIS A 25 7.96 11.78 2.00
C HIS A 25 8.78 10.53 2.31
N ARG A 26 10.10 10.67 2.50
CA ARG A 26 10.98 9.58 2.96
C ARG A 26 10.62 9.13 4.38
N ARG A 27 10.39 10.06 5.30
CA ARG A 27 9.94 9.76 6.67
C ARG A 27 8.57 9.07 6.71
N VAL A 28 7.62 9.54 5.91
CA VAL A 28 6.29 8.93 5.79
C VAL A 28 6.41 7.49 5.28
N ARG A 29 7.22 7.24 4.24
CA ARG A 29 7.48 5.89 3.74
C ARG A 29 8.08 5.00 4.83
N ALA A 30 9.08 5.49 5.55
CA ALA A 30 9.71 4.73 6.62
C ALA A 30 8.71 4.35 7.73
N GLY A 31 7.82 5.28 8.12
CA GLY A 31 6.78 5.03 9.10
C GLY A 31 5.79 3.94 8.67
N PHE A 32 5.30 3.98 7.43
CA PHE A 32 4.41 2.93 6.93
C PHE A 32 5.08 1.55 6.87
N LEU A 33 6.36 1.49 6.47
CA LEU A 33 7.11 0.23 6.46
C LEU A 33 7.36 -0.30 7.87
N ALA A 34 7.62 0.57 8.85
CA ALA A 34 7.75 0.17 10.25
C ALA A 34 6.44 -0.46 10.77
N LEU A 35 5.29 0.18 10.53
CA LEU A 35 3.98 -0.37 10.90
C LEU A 35 3.71 -1.74 10.25
N ALA A 36 4.12 -1.91 8.99
CA ALA A 36 3.96 -3.18 8.29
C ALA A 36 4.85 -4.30 8.87
N LEU A 37 6.03 -3.95 9.39
CA LEU A 37 6.91 -4.89 10.08
C LEU A 37 6.42 -5.23 11.49
N GLU A 38 5.79 -4.28 12.18
CA GLU A 38 5.27 -4.46 13.55
C GLU A 38 4.02 -5.35 13.61
N ALA A 39 3.19 -5.35 12.56
CA ALA A 39 1.96 -6.14 12.49
C ALA A 39 1.81 -6.82 11.11
N PRO A 40 2.69 -7.76 10.75
CA PRO A 40 2.70 -8.41 9.44
C PRO A 40 1.43 -9.23 9.16
N GLU A 41 0.71 -9.64 10.20
CA GLU A 41 -0.60 -10.29 10.09
C GLU A 41 -1.67 -9.34 9.56
N ARG A 42 -1.59 -8.05 9.90
CA ARG A 42 -2.57 -7.01 9.54
C ARG A 42 -2.23 -6.28 8.25
N TRP A 43 -0.95 -6.02 8.03
CA TRP A 43 -0.50 -5.20 6.91
C TRP A 43 0.09 -6.06 5.79
N ARG A 44 -0.17 -5.68 4.54
CA ARG A 44 0.51 -6.22 3.35
C ARG A 44 1.09 -5.06 2.56
N VAL A 45 2.31 -5.24 2.04
CA VAL A 45 3.02 -4.21 1.27
C VAL A 45 3.01 -4.59 -0.20
N VAL A 46 2.50 -3.69 -1.05
CA VAL A 46 2.48 -3.85 -2.51
C VAL A 46 3.53 -2.92 -3.12
N ASP A 47 4.35 -3.46 -4.03
CA ASP A 47 5.31 -2.66 -4.78
C ASP A 47 4.63 -1.83 -5.86
N SER A 48 4.37 -0.56 -5.54
CA SER A 48 3.78 0.39 -6.47
C SER A 48 4.75 0.90 -7.54
N SER A 49 6.03 0.52 -7.56
CA SER A 49 6.99 0.98 -8.58
C SER A 49 6.75 0.36 -9.96
N ARG A 50 6.03 -0.76 -10.02
CA ARG A 50 5.71 -1.51 -11.24
C ARG A 50 4.66 -0.81 -12.13
N HIS A 51 4.36 -1.42 -13.27
CA HIS A 51 3.25 -1.01 -14.15
C HIS A 51 1.90 -1.14 -13.43
N ILE A 52 0.94 -0.26 -13.74
CA ILE A 52 -0.34 -0.18 -13.02
C ILE A 52 -1.09 -1.51 -13.00
N ASP A 53 -1.11 -2.25 -14.11
CA ASP A 53 -1.78 -3.56 -14.17
C ASP A 53 -1.14 -4.57 -13.21
N ARG A 54 0.20 -4.54 -13.08
CA ARG A 54 0.91 -5.42 -12.15
C ARG A 54 0.66 -5.07 -10.70
N VAL A 55 0.61 -3.76 -10.40
CA VAL A 55 0.24 -3.28 -9.06
C VAL A 55 -1.18 -3.73 -8.71
N PHE A 56 -2.10 -3.68 -9.67
CA PHE A 56 -3.48 -4.13 -9.50
C PHE A 56 -3.54 -5.65 -9.28
N ASP A 57 -2.89 -6.45 -10.13
CA ASP A 57 -2.83 -7.91 -10.00
C ASP A 57 -2.30 -8.33 -8.62
N ASP A 58 -1.18 -7.74 -8.19
CA ASP A 58 -0.53 -8.02 -6.90
C ASP A 58 -1.47 -7.67 -5.73
N ALA A 59 -2.15 -6.52 -5.79
CA ALA A 59 -3.12 -6.11 -4.77
C ALA A 59 -4.37 -7.00 -4.73
N ALA A 60 -4.93 -7.36 -5.90
CA ALA A 60 -6.10 -8.22 -6.00
C ALA A 60 -5.81 -9.61 -5.43
N ALA A 61 -4.63 -10.18 -5.73
CA ALA A 61 -4.22 -11.47 -5.18
C ALA A 61 -4.17 -11.47 -3.65
N LEU A 62 -3.61 -10.43 -3.04
CA LEU A 62 -3.54 -10.28 -1.59
C LEU A 62 -4.93 -10.15 -0.94
N VAL A 63 -5.83 -9.39 -1.56
CA VAL A 63 -7.21 -9.25 -1.08
C VAL A 63 -7.96 -10.58 -1.16
N MET A 64 -7.85 -11.29 -2.28
CA MET A 64 -8.51 -12.59 -2.46
C MET A 64 -7.98 -13.64 -1.47
N ALA A 65 -6.68 -13.67 -1.20
CA ALA A 65 -6.09 -14.54 -0.19
C ALA A 65 -6.68 -14.24 1.21
N ALA A 66 -6.74 -12.97 1.60
CA ALA A 66 -7.30 -12.56 2.90
C ALA A 66 -8.79 -12.92 3.06
N LEU A 67 -9.57 -12.84 1.98
CA LEU A 67 -10.98 -13.25 1.97
C LEU A 67 -11.13 -14.78 2.07
N GLY A 68 -10.20 -15.55 1.49
CA GLY A 68 -10.18 -17.01 1.60
C GLY A 68 -9.79 -17.51 2.98
N GLU A 69 -8.87 -16.80 3.66
CA GLU A 69 -8.45 -17.10 5.04
C GLU A 69 -9.59 -16.88 6.06
N GLY A 70 -10.49 -15.92 5.82
CA GLY A 70 -11.59 -15.57 6.72
C GLY A 70 -12.79 -16.53 6.75
N VAL A 71 -12.88 -17.51 5.85
CA VAL A 71 -14.01 -18.47 5.81
C VAL A 71 -13.78 -19.69 6.71
N ALA A 72 -12.55 -19.97 7.13
CA ALA A 72 -12.20 -21.19 7.86
C ALA A 72 -12.61 -21.23 9.35
N GLU A 73 -13.02 -20.10 9.96
CA GLU A 73 -13.35 -20.05 11.40
C GLU A 73 -14.83 -19.78 11.75
N GLY A 74 -15.73 -19.63 10.78
CA GLY A 74 -17.09 -19.12 11.05
C GLY A 74 -18.29 -20.02 10.74
N GLY A 75 -18.10 -21.20 10.14
CA GLY A 75 -19.21 -21.98 9.56
C GLY A 75 -19.49 -23.30 10.27
N SER A 76 -20.11 -23.28 11.45
CA SER A 76 -20.75 -24.48 12.01
C SER A 76 -22.20 -24.53 11.48
N PRO A 77 -22.58 -25.53 10.66
CA PRO A 77 -23.96 -25.66 10.21
C PRO A 77 -24.79 -26.32 11.31
N ASN A 78 -25.96 -25.74 11.61
CA ASN A 78 -27.08 -26.41 12.25
C ASN A 78 -27.86 -27.20 11.19
#